data_AF-B4FMQ4-F1
#
_entry.id   AF-B4FMQ4-F1
#
_cell.length_a   1.000
_cell.length_b   1.000
_cell.length_c   1.000
_cell.angle_alpha   90.00
_cell.angle_beta   90.00
_cell.angle_gamma   90.00
#
_symmetry.space_group_name_H-M   'P 1'
#
loop_
_entity.id
_entity.type
_entity.pdbx_description
1 polymer ?
#
loop_
_entity_poly.entity_id
_entity_poly.type
_entity_poly.pdbx_seq_one_letter_code
_entity_poly.pdbx_strand_id
1 'polypeptide(L)' 'MTGMSFFKALAPAGAGIVFSWAQKRQHAFFFPGDQMVFFLLNAVELVGLLLTFKPFLAVPEQYDTR' A
#
# COMPACT_ATOMS: atom_id res chain seq x y z
N MET A 1 13.57 8.12 -15.56
CA MET A 1 12.79 8.53 -14.38
C MET A 1 12.31 7.26 -13.70
N THR A 2 13.07 6.80 -12.71
CA THR A 2 12.94 5.47 -12.11
C THR A 2 11.67 5.39 -11.26
N GLY A 3 11.03 4.21 -11.18
CA GLY A 3 9.72 4.01 -10.54
C GLY A 3 9.59 4.59 -9.12
N MET A 4 10.70 4.83 -8.43
CA MET A 4 10.80 5.57 -7.17
C MET A 4 10.06 6.93 -7.18
N SER A 5 10.10 7.68 -8.28
CA SER A 5 9.44 8.99 -8.37
C SER A 5 7.92 8.88 -8.42
N PHE A 6 7.40 7.85 -9.08
CA PHE A 6 5.96 7.65 -9.28
C PHE A 6 5.26 7.28 -7.97
N PHE A 7 5.85 6.38 -7.18
CA PHE A 7 5.34 6.03 -5.85
C PHE A 7 5.40 7.19 -4.85
N LYS A 8 6.40 8.07 -4.95
CA LYS A 8 6.49 9.27 -4.09
C LYS A 8 5.39 10.29 -4.34
N ALA A 9 4.82 10.35 -5.54
CA ALA A 9 3.70 11.23 -5.85
C ALA A 9 2.33 10.58 -5.57
N LEU A 10 2.21 9.27 -5.82
CA LEU A 10 0.97 8.53 -5.59
C LEU A 10 0.67 8.26 -4.12
N ALA A 11 1.69 8.01 -3.30
CA ALA A 11 1.47 7.73 -1.87
C ALA A 11 0.81 8.92 -1.13
N PRO A 12 1.26 10.19 -1.30
CA PRO A 12 0.59 11.34 -0.71
C PRO A 12 -0.83 11.57 -1.27
N ALA A 13 -1.02 11.39 -2.58
CA ALA A 13 -2.33 11.56 -3.21
C ALA A 13 -3.34 10.50 -2.75
N GLY A 14 -2.93 9.24 -2.69
CA GLY A 14 -3.73 8.13 -2.18
C GLY A 14 -4.09 8.32 -0.71
N ALA A 15 -3.12 8.69 0.13
CA ALA A 15 -3.37 9.00 1.54
C ALA A 15 -4.38 10.15 1.72
N GLY A 16 -4.31 11.20 0.89
CA GLY A 16 -5.25 12.31 0.92
C GLY A 16 -6.70 11.91 0.57
N ILE A 17 -6.89 11.04 -0.43
CA ILE A 17 -8.21 10.53 -0.82
C ILE A 17 -8.82 9.69 0.31
N VAL A 18 -8.03 8.79 0.89
CA VAL A 18 -8.46 7.93 2.00
C VAL A 18 -8.80 8.76 3.23
N PHE A 19 -8.00 9.79 3.53
CA PHE A 19 -8.24 10.69 4.66
C PHE A 19 -9.51 11.55 4.47
N SER A 20 -9.72 12.12 3.28
CA SER A 20 -10.93 12.89 2.97
C SER A 20 -12.20 12.02 3.08
N TRP A 21 -12.11 10.76 2.64
CA TRP A 21 -13.20 9.81 2.75
C TRP A 21 -13.46 9.37 4.21
N ALA A 22 -12.41 9.15 4.99
CA ALA A 22 -12.50 8.83 6.41
C ALA A 22 -13.16 9.96 7.21
N GLN A 23 -12.81 11.22 6.93
CA GLN A 23 -13.47 12.39 7.54
C GLN A 23 -14.97 12.44 7.18
N LYS A 24 -15.32 12.20 5.91
CA LYS A 24 -16.72 12.21 5.45
C LYS A 24 -17.58 11.10 6.06
N ARG A 25 -16.97 9.98 6.48
CA ARG A 25 -17.65 8.82 7.09
C ARG A 25 -17.52 8.73 8.61
N GLN A 26 -17.08 9.77 9.30
CA GLN A 26 -16.99 9.76 10.78
C GLN A 26 -18.34 9.50 11.48
N HIS A 27 -19.47 9.82 10.85
CA HIS A 27 -20.81 9.64 11.43
C HIS A 27 -21.54 8.36 10.94
N ALA A 28 -20.84 7.44 10.27
CA ALA A 28 -21.44 6.17 9.85
C ALA A 28 -21.61 5.23 11.05
N PHE A 29 -22.82 4.68 11.21
CA PHE A 29 -23.17 3.76 12.31
C PHE A 29 -22.48 2.38 12.20
N PHE A 30 -21.93 2.06 11.02
CA PHE A 30 -21.23 0.81 10.73
C PHE A 30 -19.87 1.15 10.12
N PHE A 31 -18.78 0.89 10.87
CA PHE A 31 -17.39 1.24 10.57
C PHE A 31 -17.06 2.76 10.58
N PRO A 32 -16.67 3.33 11.73
CA PRO A 32 -16.18 4.69 11.81
C PRO A 32 -14.93 4.89 10.93
N GLY A 33 -14.74 6.11 10.44
CA GLY A 33 -13.73 6.42 9.43
C GLY A 33 -12.30 6.03 9.81
N ASP A 34 -11.94 6.06 11.10
CA ASP A 34 -10.59 5.68 11.57
C ASP A 34 -10.32 4.18 11.39
N GLN A 35 -11.29 3.34 11.74
CA GLN A 35 -11.18 1.90 11.67
C GLN A 35 -11.03 1.41 10.22
N MET A 36 -11.65 2.12 9.27
CA MET A 36 -11.45 1.87 7.84
C MET A 36 -10.05 2.26 7.34
N VAL A 37 -9.47 3.34 7.88
CA VAL A 37 -8.08 3.75 7.54
C VAL A 37 -7.11 2.70 8.03
N PHE A 38 -7.25 2.24 9.28
CA PHE A 38 -6.43 1.16 9.83
C PHE A 38 -6.56 -0.14 9.05
N PHE A 39 -7.78 -0.50 8.66
CA PHE A 39 -8.01 -1.69 7.82
C PHE A 39 -7.29 -1.58 6.46
N LEU A 40 -7.37 -0.42 5.81
CA LEU A 40 -6.71 -0.20 4.52
C LEU A 40 -5.18 -0.23 4.64
N LEU A 41 -4.63 0.37 5.71
CA LEU A 41 -3.19 0.32 6.00
C LEU A 41 -2.72 -1.11 6.23
N ASN A 42 -3.42 -1.88 7.05
CA ASN A 42 -3.11 -3.30 7.30
C ASN A 42 -3.22 -4.13 6.02
N ALA A 43 -4.18 -3.86 5.15
CA ALA A 43 -4.32 -4.57 3.87
C ALA A 43 -3.13 -4.28 2.93
N VAL A 44 -2.71 -3.01 2.81
CA VAL A 44 -1.54 -2.64 2.00
C VAL A 44 -0.25 -3.23 2.58
N GLU A 45 -0.09 -3.20 3.91
CA GLU A 45 1.04 -3.81 4.60
C GLU A 45 1.08 -5.33 4.40
N LEU A 46 -0.06 -6.01 4.50
CA LEU A 46 -0.17 -7.43 4.25
C LEU A 46 0.13 -7.78 2.79
N VAL A 47 -0.32 -6.98 1.83
CA VAL A 47 0.07 -7.14 0.41
C VAL A 47 1.57 -6.93 0.23
N GLY A 48 2.15 -5.90 0.85
CA GLY A 48 3.60 -5.65 0.81
C GLY A 48 4.42 -6.79 1.44
N LEU A 49 3.95 -7.33 2.57
CA LEU A 49 4.53 -8.50 3.24
C LEU A 49 4.42 -9.73 2.34
N LEU A 50 3.25 -9.95 1.71
CA LEU A 50 3.03 -11.05 0.77
C LEU A 50 3.99 -10.99 -0.42
N LEU A 51 4.19 -9.79 -0.98
CA LEU A 51 5.14 -9.53 -2.06
C LEU A 51 6.61 -9.71 -1.62
N THR A 52 6.89 -9.62 -0.32
CA THR A 52 8.24 -9.85 0.24
C THR A 52 8.56 -11.35 0.39
N PHE A 53 7.58 -12.24 0.29
CA PHE A 53 7.88 -13.67 0.27
C PHE A 53 8.61 -14.07 -1.02
N LYS A 54 9.52 -15.03 -0.88
CA LYS A 54 10.34 -15.61 -1.97
C LYS A 54 9.62 -15.93 -3.30
N PRO A 55 8.34 -16.33 -3.39
CA PRO A 55 7.68 -16.51 -4.69
C PRO A 55 7.63 -15.26 -5.59
N PHE A 56 7.72 -14.05 -5.03
CA PHE A 56 7.67 -12.79 -5.79
C PHE A 56 8.98 -12.00 -5.77
N LEU A 57 9.83 -12.21 -4.75
CA LEU A 57 11.19 -11.65 -4.64
C LEU A 57 12.31 -12.57 -5.16
N ALA A 58 11.97 -13.70 -5.80
CA ALA A 58 12.96 -14.54 -6.45
C ALA A 58 13.65 -13.74 -7.58
N VAL A 59 14.82 -13.20 -7.28
CA VAL A 59 15.76 -12.72 -8.28
C VAL A 59 16.10 -13.93 -9.16
N PRO A 60 15.91 -13.88 -10.49
CA PRO A 60 16.41 -14.94 -11.34
C PRO A 60 17.91 -15.03 -11.07
N GLU A 61 18.41 -16.21 -10.65
CA GLU A 61 19.84 -16.46 -10.60
C GLU A 61 20.40 -16.08 -11.96
N GLN A 62 21.06 -14.92 -12.04
CA GLN A 62 21.87 -14.59 -13.18
C GLN A 62 22.97 -15.62 -13.16
N TYR A 63 22.81 -16.62 -14.04
CA TYR A 63 23.75 -17.67 -14.29
C TYR A 63 25.13 -17.04 -14.41
N ASP A 64 25.98 -17.33 -13.44
CA ASP A 64 27.40 -17.07 -13.45
C ASP A 64 27.95 -17.59 -14.79
N THR A 65 28.12 -16.68 -15.74
CA THR A 65 28.77 -16.99 -17.02
C THR A 65 29.85 -15.96 -17.21
N ARG A 66 30.98 -16.28 -16.56
CA ARG A 66 32.37 -16.03 -16.96
C ARG A 66 32.72 -14.68 -17.58
#